data_AF-A0A7W7VXY0-F1
#
_entry.id   AF-A0A7W7VXY0-F1
#
_cell.length_a   1.000
_cell.length_b   1.000
_cell.length_c   1.000
_cell.angle_alpha   90.00
_cell.angle_beta   90.00
_cell.angle_gamma   90.00
#
_symmetry.space_group_name_H-M   'P 1'
#
loop_
_entity.id
_entity.type
_entity.pdbx_description
1 polymer ?
#
loop_
_entity_poly.entity_id
_entity_poly.type
_entity_poly.pdbx_seq_one_letter_code
_entity_poly.pdbx_strand_id
1 'polypeptide(L)'
;MRVRPTPVRVRPRVAGLLGAALLALLGAATPAGAAAGETLSVARMGVIASDGTVTLTGTYRCSTAGAVYVTSNLRVGQTQTNIGNGVRATCDGNEHSWTSQGKPAQLHAQPGPARVEATLTHLTQGPAWWLPVLPEFLAQQSQDIMLVADGS
;
A
#
# COMPACT_ATOMS: atom_id res chain seq x y z
N MET A 1 33.17 14.63 -75.11
CA MET A 1 31.76 15.03 -75.02
C MET A 1 30.95 13.91 -74.35
N ARG A 2 30.54 14.10 -73.09
CA ARG A 2 29.37 13.50 -72.42
C ARG A 2 29.13 14.33 -71.15
N VAL A 3 27.88 14.69 -70.92
CA VAL A 3 27.42 15.60 -69.86
C VAL A 3 26.40 14.87 -68.98
N ARG A 4 26.41 15.22 -67.67
CA ARG A 4 25.42 14.99 -66.58
C ARG A 4 25.41 13.60 -65.91
N PRO A 5 24.87 13.47 -64.66
CA PRO A 5 24.28 14.47 -63.74
C PRO A 5 24.84 14.43 -62.29
N THR A 6 24.59 15.47 -61.49
CA THR A 6 24.69 15.45 -60.02
C THR A 6 23.41 14.87 -59.40
N PRO A 7 23.50 13.89 -58.50
CA PRO A 7 22.40 13.54 -57.60
C PRO A 7 22.56 14.25 -56.25
N VAL A 8 21.56 15.06 -55.91
CA VAL A 8 21.25 15.49 -54.54
C VAL A 8 20.71 14.28 -53.78
N ARG A 9 21.14 14.02 -52.53
CA ARG A 9 20.32 13.29 -51.55
C ARG A 9 20.70 13.58 -50.09
N VAL A 10 19.83 14.38 -49.47
CA VAL A 10 19.08 14.18 -48.21
C VAL A 10 19.84 13.62 -47.00
N ARG A 11 19.98 14.46 -45.96
CA ARG A 11 20.43 14.09 -44.60
C ARG A 11 19.36 13.25 -43.88
N PRO A 12 19.68 12.11 -43.27
CA PRO A 12 18.74 11.40 -42.40
C PRO A 12 18.64 12.12 -41.04
N ARG A 13 17.41 12.40 -40.59
CA ARG A 13 17.13 12.70 -39.18
C ARG A 13 17.00 11.37 -38.45
N VAL A 14 17.98 11.04 -37.61
CA VAL A 14 17.87 9.91 -36.68
C VAL A 14 16.98 10.37 -35.53
N ALA A 15 15.73 9.91 -35.52
CA ALA A 15 14.83 10.06 -34.40
C ALA A 15 15.31 9.16 -33.26
N GLY A 16 15.53 9.74 -32.08
CA GLY A 16 15.88 8.98 -30.88
C GLY A 16 14.71 8.08 -30.46
N LEU A 17 14.98 6.78 -30.35
CA LEU A 17 14.10 5.84 -29.69
C LEU A 17 14.39 5.90 -28.18
N LEU A 18 13.51 6.58 -27.46
CA LEU A 18 13.37 6.55 -26.01
C LEU A 18 12.76 5.20 -25.57
N GLY A 19 13.19 4.71 -24.41
CA GLY A 19 12.40 3.80 -23.58
C GLY A 19 12.97 2.39 -23.46
N ALA A 20 14.07 2.22 -22.71
CA ALA A 20 14.40 0.92 -22.15
C ALA A 20 13.40 0.62 -21.02
N ALA A 21 12.60 -0.41 -21.21
CA ALA A 21 11.55 -0.87 -20.31
C ALA A 21 12.12 -1.26 -18.93
N LEU A 22 11.60 -0.66 -17.85
CA LEU A 22 11.81 -1.17 -16.50
C LEU A 22 11.02 -2.47 -16.33
N LEU A 23 11.75 -3.58 -16.17
CA LEU A 23 11.20 -4.86 -15.71
C LEU A 23 10.70 -4.70 -14.28
N ALA A 24 9.38 -4.67 -14.11
CA ALA A 24 8.75 -4.74 -12.80
C ALA A 24 8.98 -6.14 -12.19
N LEU A 25 9.81 -6.21 -11.15
CA LEU A 25 9.92 -7.37 -10.29
C LEU A 25 8.59 -7.55 -9.55
N LEU A 26 7.80 -8.55 -9.95
CA LEU A 26 6.63 -8.99 -9.20
C LEU A 26 7.11 -9.70 -7.92
N GLY A 27 7.23 -8.95 -6.83
CA GLY A 27 7.26 -9.52 -5.50
C GLY A 27 5.89 -10.12 -5.18
N ALA A 28 5.83 -11.45 -5.06
CA ALA A 28 4.65 -12.14 -4.59
C ALA A 28 4.47 -11.87 -3.09
N ALA A 29 3.41 -11.17 -2.72
CA ALA A 29 2.99 -11.09 -1.32
C ALA A 29 2.41 -12.45 -0.92
N THR A 30 3.02 -13.12 0.05
CA THR A 30 2.45 -14.33 0.64
C THR A 30 1.27 -13.92 1.52
N PRO A 31 0.04 -14.39 1.26
CA PRO A 31 -1.07 -14.12 2.17
C PRO A 31 -0.77 -14.78 3.52
N ALA A 32 -0.63 -13.96 4.57
CA ALA A 32 -0.52 -14.45 5.93
C ALA A 32 -1.94 -14.69 6.47
N GLY A 33 -2.10 -15.82 7.19
CA GLY A 33 -3.36 -16.39 7.71
C GLY A 33 -4.59 -15.49 7.69
N ALA A 34 -5.54 -15.82 6.81
CA ALA A 34 -6.88 -15.28 6.84
C ALA A 34 -7.86 -16.35 7.33
N ALA A 35 -8.83 -15.95 8.15
CA ALA A 35 -10.02 -16.75 8.37
C ALA A 35 -10.74 -16.98 7.03
N ALA A 36 -11.44 -18.11 6.89
CA ALA A 36 -12.01 -18.52 5.61
C ALA A 36 -12.92 -17.43 5.00
N GLY A 37 -12.48 -16.83 3.89
CA GLY A 37 -13.23 -15.81 3.14
C GLY A 37 -12.94 -14.35 3.51
N GLU A 38 -12.23 -14.11 4.61
CA GLU A 38 -11.79 -12.78 5.04
C GLU A 38 -10.52 -12.40 4.26
N THR A 39 -10.39 -11.15 3.81
CA THR A 39 -9.19 -10.70 3.09
C THR A 39 -8.77 -9.30 3.50
N LEU A 40 -7.48 -9.01 3.38
CA LEU A 40 -6.90 -7.70 3.61
C LEU A 40 -5.75 -7.48 2.64
N SER A 41 -5.70 -6.30 2.03
CA SER A 41 -4.63 -5.88 1.13
C SER A 41 -4.10 -4.51 1.55
N VAL A 42 -2.88 -4.21 1.11
CA VAL A 42 -2.24 -2.91 1.25
C VAL A 42 -1.78 -2.46 -0.12
N ALA A 43 -2.04 -1.22 -0.49
CA ALA A 43 -1.54 -0.63 -1.73
C ALA A 43 -0.01 -0.55 -1.69
N ARG A 44 0.63 -0.73 -2.86
CA ARG A 44 2.10 -0.67 -2.97
C ARG A 44 2.67 0.74 -2.82
N MET A 45 1.82 1.75 -2.81
CA MET A 45 2.19 3.16 -2.67
C MET A 45 1.55 3.72 -1.40
N GLY A 46 2.35 4.42 -0.59
CA GLY A 46 1.87 5.29 0.48
C GLY A 46 2.26 6.74 0.18
N VAL A 47 1.44 7.69 0.62
CA VAL A 47 1.65 9.11 0.33
C VAL A 47 2.07 9.84 1.60
N ILE A 48 3.09 10.70 1.49
CA ILE A 48 3.51 11.62 2.53
C ILE A 48 3.09 13.03 2.08
N ALA A 49 2.14 13.63 2.79
CA ALA A 49 1.75 15.01 2.59
C ALA A 49 2.88 15.98 3.02
N SER A 50 2.81 17.22 2.56
CA SER A 50 3.83 18.26 2.86
C SER A 50 4.01 18.54 4.35
N ASP A 51 2.98 18.27 5.17
CA ASP A 51 3.02 18.41 6.62
C ASP A 51 3.56 17.17 7.35
N GLY A 52 3.96 16.13 6.62
CA GLY A 52 4.45 14.86 7.16
C GLY A 52 3.37 13.84 7.49
N THR A 53 2.10 14.11 7.18
CA THR A 53 1.02 13.12 7.33
C THR A 53 1.21 12.00 6.32
N VAL A 54 1.26 10.76 6.81
CA VAL A 54 1.32 9.55 5.99
C VAL A 54 -0.09 9.04 5.74
N THR A 55 -0.40 8.72 4.48
CA THR A 55 -1.63 8.06 4.06
C THR A 55 -1.31 6.65 3.54
N LEU A 56 -1.97 5.65 4.12
CA LEU A 56 -1.93 4.25 3.70
C LEU A 56 -3.31 3.83 3.24
N THR A 57 -3.38 3.02 2.18
CA THR A 57 -4.64 2.54 1.60
C THR A 57 -4.57 1.05 1.27
N GLY A 58 -5.74 0.46 1.02
CA GLY A 58 -5.86 -0.91 0.53
C GLY A 58 -7.32 -1.32 0.47
N THR A 59 -7.56 -2.63 0.37
CA THR A 59 -8.90 -3.22 0.41
C THR A 59 -9.02 -4.25 1.53
N TYR A 60 -10.26 -4.54 1.94
CA TYR A 60 -10.57 -5.64 2.83
C TYR A 60 -11.91 -6.26 2.43
N ARG A 61 -12.11 -7.50 2.84
CA ARG A 61 -13.41 -8.19 2.76
C ARG A 61 -13.66 -8.87 4.10
N CYS A 62 -14.84 -8.66 4.67
CA CYS A 62 -15.25 -9.36 5.87
C CYS A 62 -16.73 -9.64 5.96
N SER A 63 -17.08 -10.70 6.68
CA SER A 63 -18.45 -11.12 6.96
C SER A 63 -18.76 -11.24 8.45
N THR A 64 -17.73 -11.16 9.30
CA THR A 64 -17.87 -11.23 10.75
C THR A 64 -18.68 -10.05 11.30
N ALA A 65 -19.81 -10.33 11.94
CA ALA A 65 -20.60 -9.33 12.61
C ALA A 65 -19.88 -8.81 13.87
N GLY A 66 -20.02 -7.52 14.17
CA GLY A 66 -19.51 -6.92 15.40
C GLY A 66 -18.58 -5.73 15.17
N ALA A 67 -17.63 -5.57 16.08
CA ALA A 67 -16.70 -4.45 16.10
C ALA A 67 -15.39 -4.85 15.41
N VAL A 68 -15.35 -4.69 14.09
CA VAL A 68 -14.18 -5.02 13.26
C VAL A 68 -13.44 -3.75 12.84
N TYR A 69 -12.12 -3.78 12.90
CA TYR A 69 -11.25 -2.65 12.58
C TYR A 69 -10.07 -3.07 11.71
N VAL A 70 -9.71 -2.23 10.75
CA VAL A 70 -8.42 -2.29 10.06
C VAL A 70 -7.43 -1.40 10.82
N THR A 71 -6.33 -1.98 11.30
CA THR A 71 -5.20 -1.23 11.88
C THR A 71 -3.99 -1.36 10.98
N SER A 72 -3.08 -0.38 11.05
CA SER A 72 -1.88 -0.36 10.22
C SER A 72 -0.67 0.17 10.98
N ASN A 73 0.45 -0.52 10.86
CA ASN A 73 1.75 -0.07 11.31
C ASN A 73 2.68 0.15 10.10
N LEU A 74 3.46 1.22 10.14
CA LEU A 74 4.48 1.52 9.15
C LEU A 74 5.85 1.30 9.77
N ARG A 75 6.70 0.57 9.05
CA ARG A 75 8.11 0.35 9.39
C ARG A 75 9.02 0.96 8.33
N VAL A 76 9.93 1.83 8.77
CA VAL A 76 11.00 2.40 7.94
C VAL A 76 12.33 2.09 8.61
N GLY A 77 13.18 1.31 7.94
CA GLY A 77 14.39 0.76 8.55
C GLY A 77 14.05 -0.13 9.76
N GLN A 78 14.55 0.27 10.93
CA GLN A 78 14.32 -0.42 12.22
C GLN A 78 13.19 0.21 13.06
N THR A 79 12.64 1.34 12.63
CA THR A 79 11.60 2.05 13.40
C THR A 79 10.23 1.66 12.90
N GLN A 80 9.34 1.29 13.83
CA GLN A 80 7.94 0.97 13.56
C GLN A 80 7.03 1.93 14.32
N THR A 81 5.94 2.34 13.69
CA THR A 81 4.97 3.26 14.27
C THR A 81 3.56 2.95 13.77
N ASN A 82 2.55 3.22 14.59
CA ASN A 82 1.17 3.09 14.16
C ASN A 82 0.77 4.28 13.28
N ILE A 83 -0.01 4.02 12.23
CA ILE A 83 -0.59 5.06 11.39
C ILE A 83 -2.09 5.10 11.64
N GLY A 84 -2.58 6.25 12.11
CA GLY A 84 -3.98 6.52 12.43
C GLY A 84 -4.42 5.94 13.78
N ASN A 85 -5.72 5.73 13.93
CA ASN A 85 -6.34 5.16 15.14
C ASN A 85 -7.12 3.86 14.83
N GLY A 86 -6.92 3.30 13.63
CA GLY A 86 -7.74 2.24 13.07
C GLY A 86 -9.00 2.74 12.36
N VAL A 87 -9.44 1.96 11.38
CA VAL A 87 -10.62 2.24 10.54
C VAL A 87 -11.69 1.22 10.86
N ARG A 88 -12.90 1.67 11.20
CA ARG A 88 -14.02 0.75 11.43
C ARG A 88 -14.43 0.09 10.12
N ALA A 89 -14.47 -1.24 10.10
CA ALA A 89 -14.85 -2.02 8.94
C ALA A 89 -16.37 -2.23 8.87
N THR A 90 -16.89 -2.16 7.65
CA THR A 90 -18.21 -2.69 7.27
C THR A 90 -18.03 -4.13 6.81
N CYS A 91 -18.61 -5.08 7.55
CA CYS A 91 -18.53 -6.51 7.22
C CYS A 91 -19.87 -7.02 6.69
N ASP A 92 -20.04 -6.95 5.38
CA ASP A 92 -21.22 -7.36 4.62
C ASP A 92 -20.90 -8.45 3.57
N GLY A 93 -19.67 -8.97 3.59
CA GLY A 93 -19.16 -9.94 2.64
C GLY A 93 -18.71 -9.34 1.30
N ASN A 94 -18.75 -8.01 1.13
CA ASN A 94 -18.24 -7.33 -0.06
C ASN A 94 -16.83 -6.79 0.16
N GLU A 95 -16.12 -6.48 -0.94
CA GLU A 95 -14.85 -5.77 -0.86
C GLU A 95 -15.09 -4.28 -0.58
N HIS A 96 -14.32 -3.73 0.36
CA HIS A 96 -14.33 -2.32 0.72
C HIS A 96 -12.90 -1.77 0.69
N SER A 97 -12.78 -0.48 0.42
CA SER A 97 -11.51 0.22 0.56
C SER A 97 -11.32 0.70 2.01
N TRP A 98 -10.06 0.78 2.45
CA TRP A 98 -9.69 1.41 3.71
C TRP A 98 -8.63 2.47 3.49
N THR A 99 -8.60 3.46 4.36
CA THR A 99 -7.60 4.53 4.36
C THR A 99 -7.25 4.89 5.80
N SER A 100 -5.96 4.82 6.13
CA SER A 100 -5.45 5.27 7.42
C SER A 100 -4.52 6.47 7.22
N GLN A 101 -4.67 7.48 8.08
CA GLN A 101 -3.85 8.68 8.06
C GLN A 101 -3.27 8.95 9.44
N GLY A 102 -2.00 9.30 9.49
CA GLY A 102 -1.35 9.66 10.74
C GLY A 102 -0.04 10.39 10.51
N LYS A 103 0.34 11.23 11.47
CA LYS A 103 1.61 11.94 11.48
C LYS A 103 2.55 11.31 12.51
N PRO A 104 3.40 10.36 12.11
CA PRO A 104 4.22 9.62 13.06
C PRO A 104 5.32 10.50 13.65
N ALA A 105 5.16 10.93 14.91
CA ALA A 105 6.09 11.86 15.56
C ALA A 105 7.53 11.33 15.67
N GLN A 106 7.70 10.01 15.81
CA GLN A 106 9.00 9.34 15.95
C GLN A 106 9.61 8.92 14.61
N LEU A 107 8.85 9.02 13.52
CA LEU A 107 9.28 8.60 12.19
C LEU A 107 9.33 9.85 11.33
N HIS A 108 10.52 10.36 11.04
CA HIS A 108 10.69 11.33 9.95
C HIS A 108 10.48 10.59 8.63
N ALA A 109 9.22 10.34 8.28
CA ALA A 109 8.84 9.66 7.06
C ALA A 109 9.37 10.47 5.87
N GLN A 110 10.23 9.84 5.09
CA GLN A 110 10.77 10.38 3.84
C GLN A 110 10.36 9.45 2.70
N PRO A 111 10.25 9.98 1.47
CA PRO A 111 10.04 9.14 0.30
C PRO A 111 11.08 8.03 0.22
N GLY A 112 10.64 6.81 -0.09
CA GLY A 112 11.51 5.64 -0.15
C GLY A 112 10.82 4.33 0.26
N PRO A 113 11.59 3.22 0.29
CA PRO A 113 11.07 1.91 0.65
C PRO A 113 10.61 1.85 2.11
N ALA A 114 9.48 1.20 2.35
CA ALA A 114 8.94 0.93 3.67
C ALA A 114 8.19 -0.40 3.69
N ARG A 115 7.83 -0.87 4.88
CA ARG A 115 6.92 -2.01 5.05
C ARG A 115 5.70 -1.59 5.85
N VAL A 116 4.53 -2.02 5.40
CA VAL A 116 3.28 -1.88 6.14
C VAL A 116 2.84 -3.24 6.65
N GLU A 117 2.41 -3.26 7.91
CA GLU A 117 1.72 -4.39 8.53
C GLU A 117 0.31 -3.94 8.84
N ALA A 118 -0.67 -4.47 8.12
CA ALA A 118 -2.08 -4.21 8.32
C ALA A 118 -2.76 -5.44 8.93
N THR A 119 -3.71 -5.20 9.84
CA THR A 119 -4.45 -6.28 10.51
C THR A 119 -5.94 -5.95 10.56
N LEU A 120 -6.76 -6.90 10.13
CA LEU A 120 -8.21 -6.86 10.30
C LEU A 120 -8.55 -7.58 11.60
N THR A 121 -9.01 -6.82 12.58
CA THR A 121 -9.20 -7.29 13.96
C THR A 121 -10.65 -7.19 14.36
N HIS A 122 -11.24 -8.30 14.79
CA HIS A 122 -12.53 -8.33 15.46
C HIS A 122 -12.32 -8.18 16.97
N LEU A 123 -13.01 -7.23 17.58
CA LEU A 123 -13.02 -7.03 19.02
C LEU A 123 -14.22 -7.76 19.62
N THR A 124 -13.96 -8.91 20.23
CA THR A 124 -14.98 -9.73 20.88
C THR A 124 -15.07 -9.41 22.37
N GLN A 125 -16.29 -9.44 22.91
CA GLN A 125 -16.47 -9.37 24.35
C GLN A 125 -15.86 -10.62 24.99
N GLY A 126 -15.15 -10.46 26.10
CA GLY A 126 -14.67 -11.58 26.88
C GLY A 126 -15.84 -12.48 27.35
N PRO A 127 -15.58 -13.75 27.72
CA PRO A 127 -16.64 -14.69 28.08
C PRO A 127 -17.40 -14.31 29.38
N ALA A 128 -16.94 -13.28 30.09
CA ALA A 128 -17.62 -12.66 31.20
C ALA A 128 -17.40 -11.14 31.17
N TRP A 129 -18.31 -10.37 31.75
CA TRP A 129 -18.30 -8.89 31.72
C TRP A 129 -17.06 -8.23 32.35
N TRP A 130 -16.36 -8.96 33.24
CA TRP A 130 -15.15 -8.50 33.91
C TRP A 130 -13.87 -8.84 33.13
N LEU A 131 -13.97 -9.66 32.08
CA LEU A 131 -12.85 -10.03 31.25
C LEU A 131 -12.62 -8.99 30.15
N PRO A 132 -11.35 -8.74 29.78
CA PRO A 132 -11.04 -7.78 28.74
C PRO A 132 -11.62 -8.20 27.40
N VAL A 133 -11.88 -7.21 26.55
CA VAL A 133 -12.15 -7.41 25.13
C VAL A 133 -10.96 -8.14 24.50
N LEU A 134 -11.23 -9.21 23.77
CA LEU A 134 -10.20 -10.03 23.14
C LEU A 134 -10.09 -9.68 21.65
N PRO A 135 -8.88 -9.40 21.14
CA PRO A 135 -8.66 -9.24 19.72
C PRO A 135 -8.63 -10.61 19.05
N GLU A 136 -9.48 -10.78 18.03
CA GLU A 136 -9.44 -11.89 17.09
C GLU A 136 -8.94 -11.38 15.75
N PHE A 137 -7.82 -11.90 15.27
CA PHE A 137 -7.24 -11.49 13.99
C PHE A 137 -7.90 -12.27 12.85
N LEU A 138 -8.71 -11.58 12.05
CA LEU A 138 -9.44 -12.16 10.92
C LEU A 138 -8.55 -12.29 9.68
N ALA A 139 -7.67 -11.32 9.45
CA ALA A 139 -6.69 -11.33 8.36
C ALA A 139 -5.51 -10.42 8.72
N GLN A 140 -4.32 -10.79 8.26
CA GLN A 140 -3.12 -9.96 8.42
C GLN A 140 -2.36 -9.88 7.10
N GLN A 141 -1.84 -8.70 6.78
CA GLN A 141 -1.07 -8.48 5.57
C GLN A 141 0.18 -7.68 5.86
N SER A 142 1.31 -8.22 5.42
CA SER A 142 2.60 -7.54 5.39
C SER A 142 2.96 -7.21 3.95
N GLN A 143 3.18 -5.93 3.65
CA GLN A 143 3.41 -5.46 2.29
C GLN A 143 4.60 -4.49 2.24
N ASP A 144 5.53 -4.77 1.34
CA ASP A 144 6.53 -3.78 0.93
C ASP A 144 5.88 -2.71 0.06
N ILE A 145 6.14 -1.45 0.41
CA ILE A 145 5.59 -0.29 -0.26
C ILE A 145 6.68 0.73 -0.59
N MET A 146 6.34 1.65 -1.49
CA MET A 146 7.08 2.88 -1.72
C MET A 146 6.30 4.05 -1.14
N LEU A 147 6.93 4.80 -0.24
CA LEU A 147 6.44 6.10 0.19
C LEU A 147 6.84 7.14 -0.85
N VAL A 148 5.90 7.98 -1.26
CA VAL A 148 6.12 9.10 -2.18
C VAL A 148 5.61 10.40 -1.58
N ALA A 149 6.20 11.52 -1.98
CA ALA A 149 5.66 12.82 -1.62
C ALA A 149 4.40 13.10 -2.45
N ASP A 150 3.42 13.76 -1.83
CA ASP A 150 2.25 14.25 -2.56
C ASP A 150 2.71 15.26 -3.64
N GLY A 151 2.29 15.03 -4.90
CA GLY A 151 2.67 15.86 -6.05
C GLY A 151 4.05 15.60 -6.67
N SER A 152 4.63 14.41 -6.51
CA SER A 152 5.86 13.99 -7.21
C SER A 152 5.64 13.25 -8.54
#